data_AF-A0A377IYL7-F1
#
_entry.id   AF-A0A377IYL7-F1
#
_cell.length_a   1.000
_cell.length_b   1.000
_cell.length_c   1.000
_cell.angle_alpha   90.00
_cell.angle_beta   90.00
_cell.angle_gamma   90.00
#
_symmetry.space_group_name_H-M   'P 1'
#
loop_
_entity.id
_entity.type
_entity.pdbx_description
1 polymer ?
#
loop_
_entity_poly.entity_id
_entity_poly.type
_entity_poly.pdbx_seq_one_letter_code
_entity_poly.pdbx_strand_id
1 'polypeptide(L)'
;MKKLLTIGAVAMFATPAFAANNIFSCTAENGSPVSVTKNGSDYEFTYGQVSFKNPVKQVFANQDSYVATGSGFITSSLEMRNNGTSYTIQFVQPHNSNSIEEPMLYITNGSKMDTVSCKAGSATQNFERRSMKAS
;
A
#
# COMPACT_ATOMS: atom_id res chain seq x y z
N MET A 1 10.96 -46.66 -41.00
CA MET A 1 10.35 -45.32 -40.82
C MET A 1 10.58 -44.89 -39.38
N LYS A 2 11.25 -43.75 -39.17
CA LYS A 2 11.91 -43.35 -37.93
C LYS A 2 11.14 -42.18 -37.28
N LYS A 3 10.98 -42.28 -35.95
CA LYS A 3 10.80 -41.23 -34.94
C LYS A 3 9.39 -40.62 -34.77
N LEU A 4 8.74 -41.04 -33.68
CA LEU A 4 7.62 -40.36 -33.05
C LEU A 4 8.08 -39.01 -32.48
N LEU A 5 7.30 -37.97 -32.78
CA LEU A 5 7.45 -36.60 -32.32
C LEU A 5 7.03 -36.48 -30.85
N THR A 6 7.95 -36.04 -30.00
CA THR A 6 7.68 -35.65 -28.61
C THR A 6 7.11 -34.22 -28.62
N ILE A 7 5.81 -34.07 -28.34
CA ILE A 7 5.20 -32.75 -28.13
C ILE A 7 5.47 -32.35 -26.68
N GLY A 8 6.36 -31.39 -26.49
CA GLY A 8 6.60 -30.74 -25.21
C GLY A 8 5.40 -29.89 -24.81
N ALA A 9 4.84 -30.18 -23.63
CA ALA A 9 3.82 -29.33 -23.03
C ALA A 9 4.46 -28.01 -22.60
N VAL A 10 4.12 -26.93 -23.30
CA VAL A 10 4.43 -25.57 -22.86
C VAL A 10 3.51 -25.28 -21.67
N ALA A 11 4.06 -25.37 -20.45
CA ALA A 11 3.40 -24.87 -19.27
C ALA A 11 3.22 -23.35 -19.43
N MET A 12 1.99 -22.92 -19.73
CA MET A 12 1.63 -21.52 -19.69
C MET A 12 1.79 -21.06 -18.24
N PHE A 13 2.80 -20.26 -17.97
CA PHE A 13 2.89 -19.50 -16.73
C PHE A 13 1.71 -18.53 -16.71
N ALA A 14 0.62 -18.93 -16.07
CA ALA A 14 -0.45 -18.02 -15.71
C ALA A 14 0.14 -17.03 -14.70
N THR A 15 0.49 -15.83 -15.17
CA THR A 15 0.80 -14.70 -14.30
C THR A 15 -0.45 -14.45 -13.43
N PRO A 16 -0.39 -14.54 -12.10
CA PRO A 16 -1.57 -14.27 -11.31
C PRO A 16 -1.90 -12.79 -11.44
N ALA A 17 -3.16 -12.50 -11.68
CA ALA A 17 -3.71 -11.15 -11.78
C ALA A 17 -3.63 -10.44 -10.40
N PHE A 18 -2.43 -10.01 -9.99
CA PHE A 18 -2.20 -9.31 -8.72
C PHE A 18 -2.47 -7.80 -8.80
N ALA A 19 -2.86 -7.26 -9.95
CA ALA A 19 -2.98 -5.83 -10.14
C ALA A 19 -4.20 -5.20 -9.41
N ALA A 20 -5.27 -5.95 -9.16
CA ALA A 20 -6.52 -5.40 -8.60
C ALA A 20 -6.54 -5.27 -7.06
N ASN A 21 -5.57 -5.86 -6.36
CA ASN A 21 -5.55 -5.93 -4.89
C ASN A 21 -4.48 -5.05 -4.25
N ASN A 22 -3.62 -4.36 -5.01
CA ASN A 22 -2.62 -3.46 -4.46
C ASN A 22 -3.27 -2.15 -4.02
N ILE A 23 -3.29 -1.85 -2.73
CA ILE A 23 -3.83 -0.59 -2.18
C ILE A 23 -2.75 0.47 -2.11
N PHE A 24 -1.55 0.08 -1.70
CA PHE A 24 -0.35 0.90 -1.75
C PHE A 24 0.88 0.03 -1.84
N SER A 25 1.90 0.51 -2.53
CA SER A 25 3.25 -0.02 -2.38
C SER A 25 4.28 1.05 -2.64
N CYS A 26 5.43 0.94 -1.98
CA CYS A 26 6.62 1.70 -2.31
C CYS A 26 7.88 0.88 -1.97
N THR A 27 9.03 1.33 -2.47
CA THR A 27 10.33 0.86 -1.97
C THR A 27 10.89 1.91 -1.01
N ALA A 28 11.10 1.56 0.26
CA ALA A 28 11.75 2.44 1.22
C ALA A 28 13.18 2.79 0.78
N GLU A 29 13.72 3.90 1.28
CA GLU A 29 15.11 4.30 0.99
C GLU A 29 16.14 3.25 1.37
N ASN A 30 15.87 2.50 2.46
CA ASN A 30 16.68 1.36 2.89
C ASN A 30 16.54 0.10 2.01
N GLY A 31 15.76 0.18 0.92
CA GLY A 31 15.52 -0.91 -0.03
C GLY A 31 14.40 -1.88 0.34
N SER A 32 13.82 -1.76 1.54
CA SER A 32 12.74 -2.65 1.98
C SER A 32 11.41 -2.27 1.34
N PRO A 33 10.60 -3.24 0.87
CA PRO A 33 9.27 -2.95 0.35
C PRO A 33 8.30 -2.59 1.49
N VAL A 34 7.46 -1.58 1.26
CA VAL A 34 6.26 -1.31 2.05
C VAL A 34 5.07 -1.67 1.17
N SER A 35 4.12 -2.46 1.66
CA SER A 35 2.90 -2.73 0.89
C SER A 35 1.65 -2.89 1.73
N VAL A 36 0.53 -2.50 1.14
CA VAL A 36 -0.82 -2.78 1.61
C VAL A 36 -1.58 -3.44 0.48
N THR A 37 -2.15 -4.60 0.74
CA THR A 37 -2.98 -5.33 -0.22
C THR A 37 -4.36 -5.62 0.35
N LYS A 38 -5.38 -5.63 -0.50
CA LYS A 38 -6.73 -6.02 -0.14
C LYS A 38 -6.88 -7.54 -0.28
N ASN A 39 -7.31 -8.18 0.80
CA ASN A 39 -7.54 -9.62 0.87
C ASN A 39 -8.94 -9.88 1.46
N GLY A 40 -9.93 -10.02 0.58
CA GLY A 40 -11.33 -10.11 0.99
C GLY A 40 -11.82 -8.83 1.67
N SER A 41 -12.23 -8.93 2.94
CA SER A 41 -12.72 -7.81 3.75
C SER A 41 -11.63 -7.06 4.52
N ASP A 42 -10.37 -7.48 4.36
CA ASP A 42 -9.24 -7.00 5.14
C ASP A 42 -8.21 -6.32 4.24
N TYR A 43 -7.46 -5.40 4.83
CA TYR A 43 -6.18 -4.95 4.30
C TYR A 43 -5.06 -5.68 5.04
N GLU A 44 -4.05 -6.11 4.29
CA GLU A 44 -2.84 -6.77 4.77
C GLU A 44 -1.65 -5.84 4.56
N PHE A 45 -1.00 -5.44 5.65
CA PHE A 45 0.18 -4.59 5.66
C PHE A 45 1.44 -5.45 5.73
N THR A 46 2.49 -5.05 5.01
CA THR A 46 3.83 -5.62 5.14
C THR A 46 4.93 -4.56 5.09
N TYR A 47 5.92 -4.69 5.98
CA TYR A 47 7.18 -3.94 5.95
C TYR A 47 8.27 -4.71 6.71
N GLY A 48 9.36 -5.07 6.03
CA GLY A 48 10.40 -5.91 6.62
C GLY A 48 9.85 -7.26 7.09
N GLN A 49 9.97 -7.58 8.38
CA GLN A 49 9.41 -8.79 8.99
C GLN A 49 8.01 -8.59 9.58
N VAL A 50 7.48 -7.35 9.54
CA VAL A 50 6.15 -7.05 10.07
C VAL A 50 5.10 -7.37 9.01
N SER A 51 4.15 -8.24 9.36
CA SER A 51 2.95 -8.50 8.57
C SER A 51 1.74 -8.66 9.48
N PHE A 52 0.63 -8.01 9.14
CA PHE A 52 -0.64 -8.12 9.87
C PHE A 52 -1.82 -7.66 9.04
N LYS A 53 -3.03 -7.96 9.51
CA LYS A 53 -4.30 -7.61 8.85
C LYS A 53 -5.19 -6.75 9.73
N ASN A 54 -5.90 -5.83 9.10
CA ASN A 54 -7.02 -5.11 9.73
C ASN A 54 -8.24 -5.17 8.80
N PRO A 55 -9.47 -5.32 9.34
CA PRO A 55 -10.68 -5.14 8.54
C PRO A 55 -10.72 -3.76 7.88
N VAL A 56 -11.07 -3.70 6.59
CA VAL A 56 -11.12 -2.43 5.82
C VAL A 56 -11.97 -1.36 6.53
N LYS A 57 -13.12 -1.78 7.08
CA LYS A 57 -14.01 -0.87 7.82
C LYS A 57 -13.34 -0.24 9.03
N GLN A 58 -12.49 -1.00 9.74
CA GLN A 58 -11.72 -0.49 10.86
C GLN A 58 -10.63 0.47 10.38
N VAL A 59 -9.92 0.13 9.29
CA VAL A 59 -8.90 0.99 8.70
C VAL A 59 -9.47 2.36 8.35
N PHE A 60 -10.66 2.45 7.72
CA PHE A 60 -11.29 3.74 7.42
C PHE A 60 -11.84 4.47 8.66
N ALA A 61 -12.15 3.74 9.72
CA ALA A 61 -12.61 4.30 10.98
C ALA A 61 -11.47 4.81 11.88
N ASN A 62 -10.21 4.46 11.58
CA ASN A 62 -9.04 4.98 12.29
C ASN A 62 -8.95 6.51 12.17
N GLN A 63 -8.28 7.16 13.13
CA GLN A 63 -8.24 8.62 13.20
C GLN A 63 -7.30 9.19 12.14
N ASP A 64 -6.16 8.54 11.92
CA ASP A 64 -5.16 9.00 10.95
C ASP A 64 -5.38 8.40 9.55
N SER A 65 -6.57 7.82 9.32
CA SER A 65 -7.07 7.43 8.01
C SER A 65 -7.99 8.50 7.43
N TYR A 66 -7.46 9.34 6.56
CA TYR A 66 -8.21 10.47 6.01
C TYR A 66 -7.72 10.91 4.62
N VAL A 67 -8.53 11.76 4.00
CA VAL A 67 -8.19 12.54 2.81
C VAL A 67 -8.41 14.02 3.13
N ALA A 68 -7.37 14.83 3.00
CA ALA A 68 -7.43 16.28 3.17
C ALA A 68 -7.20 16.95 1.82
N THR A 69 -8.07 17.90 1.44
CA THR A 69 -7.95 18.65 0.18
C THR A 69 -7.50 20.06 0.48
N GLY A 70 -6.27 20.40 0.10
CA GLY A 70 -5.69 21.73 0.22
C GLY A 70 -5.81 22.56 -1.06
N SER A 71 -5.26 23.77 -1.03
CA SER A 71 -5.16 24.61 -2.23
C SER A 71 -4.08 24.06 -3.16
N GLY A 72 -4.49 23.16 -4.07
CA GLY A 72 -3.64 22.61 -5.13
C GLY A 72 -3.11 21.20 -4.89
N PHE A 73 -3.38 20.60 -3.73
CA PHE A 73 -2.90 19.25 -3.40
C PHE A 73 -3.91 18.47 -2.55
N ILE A 74 -3.84 17.15 -2.65
CA ILE A 74 -4.59 16.18 -1.86
C ILE A 74 -3.60 15.39 -1.01
N THR A 75 -3.75 15.46 0.31
CA THR A 75 -3.03 14.58 1.24
C THR A 75 -3.90 13.35 1.51
N SER A 76 -3.33 12.17 1.31
CA SER A 76 -3.97 10.89 1.64
C SER A 76 -3.19 10.21 2.76
N SER A 77 -3.90 9.73 3.78
CA SER A 77 -3.32 9.06 4.93
C SER A 77 -4.11 7.80 5.25
N LEU A 78 -3.45 6.65 5.42
CA LEU A 78 -4.06 5.37 5.76
C LEU A 78 -3.36 4.76 6.95
N GLU A 79 -4.09 4.62 8.06
CA GLU A 79 -3.60 4.08 9.32
C GLU A 79 -4.01 2.62 9.48
N MET A 80 -3.05 1.74 9.73
CA MET A 80 -3.26 0.36 10.16
C MET A 80 -2.59 0.12 11.51
N ARG A 81 -3.19 -0.70 12.38
CA ARG A 81 -2.75 -0.89 13.78
C ARG A 81 -2.44 -2.35 14.07
N ASN A 82 -1.37 -2.57 14.82
CA ASN A 82 -0.99 -3.88 15.35
C ASN A 82 -0.36 -3.75 16.74
N ASN A 83 -0.89 -4.46 17.73
CA ASN A 83 -0.34 -4.54 19.10
C ASN A 83 0.07 -3.17 19.70
N GLY A 84 -0.83 -2.18 19.63
CA GLY A 84 -0.58 -0.83 20.16
C GLY A 84 0.37 0.04 19.32
N THR A 85 0.89 -0.48 18.21
CA THR A 85 1.68 0.28 17.23
C THR A 85 0.78 0.68 16.05
N SER A 86 0.89 1.93 15.63
CA SER A 86 0.24 2.48 14.45
C SER A 86 1.22 2.57 13.29
N TYR A 87 0.76 2.19 12.10
CA TYR A 87 1.49 2.21 10.84
C TYR A 87 0.69 3.07 9.86
N THR A 88 1.13 4.32 9.69
CA THR A 88 0.41 5.32 8.89
C THR A 88 1.18 5.59 7.61
N ILE A 89 0.58 5.23 6.48
CA ILE A 89 1.08 5.59 5.15
C ILE A 89 0.49 6.93 4.78
N GLN A 90 1.33 7.90 4.46
CA GLN A 90 0.90 9.23 4.02
C GLN A 90 1.64 9.65 2.76
N PHE A 91 0.95 10.36 1.87
CA PHE A 91 1.54 10.98 0.70
C PHE A 91 0.69 12.15 0.21
N VAL A 92 1.28 12.97 -0.65
CA VAL A 92 0.64 14.13 -1.29
C VAL A 92 0.49 13.88 -2.78
N GLN A 93 -0.58 14.39 -3.38
CA GLN A 93 -0.73 14.45 -4.84
C GLN A 93 -1.19 15.85 -5.27
N PRO A 94 -0.54 16.48 -6.26
CA PRO A 94 -1.07 17.69 -6.87
C PRO A 94 -2.45 17.45 -7.49
N HIS A 95 -3.28 18.48 -7.50
CA HIS A 95 -4.55 18.44 -8.22
C HIS A 95 -4.30 18.12 -9.70
N ASN A 96 -5.10 17.20 -10.25
CA ASN A 96 -5.00 16.74 -11.64
C ASN A 96 -3.72 15.96 -11.99
N SER A 97 -2.95 15.53 -10.99
CA SER A 97 -1.79 14.66 -11.18
C SER A 97 -2.00 13.33 -10.44
N ASN A 98 -1.45 12.26 -11.03
CA ASN A 98 -1.30 10.97 -10.35
C ASN A 98 0.09 10.82 -9.73
N SER A 99 0.95 11.84 -9.80
CA SER A 99 2.23 11.84 -9.09
C SER A 99 1.99 11.67 -7.59
N ILE A 100 2.80 10.83 -6.97
CA ILE A 100 2.83 10.65 -5.53
C ILE A 100 4.08 11.36 -5.05
N GLU A 101 3.87 12.38 -4.24
CA GLU A 101 4.90 13.21 -3.63
C GLU A 101 5.01 12.86 -2.15
N GLU A 102 6.26 12.84 -1.67
CA GLU A 102 6.59 12.56 -0.27
C GLU A 102 5.88 11.33 0.32
N PRO A 103 5.96 10.14 -0.31
CA PRO A 103 5.39 8.94 0.29
C PRO A 103 6.20 8.51 1.52
N MET A 104 5.53 8.44 2.66
CA MET A 104 6.11 8.16 3.97
C MET A 104 5.32 7.06 4.69
N LEU A 105 6.02 6.24 5.45
CA LEU A 105 5.45 5.37 6.48
C LEU A 105 5.88 5.89 7.86
N TYR A 106 4.90 6.24 8.69
CA TYR A 106 5.10 6.56 10.10
C TYR A 106 4.78 5.34 10.95
N ILE A 107 5.68 4.96 11.86
CA ILE A 107 5.50 3.86 12.80
C ILE A 107 5.49 4.46 14.21
N THR A 108 4.32 4.50 14.82
CA THR A 108 4.11 5.17 16.11
C THR A 108 3.77 4.17 17.20
N ASN A 109 4.52 4.14 18.29
CA ASN A 109 4.24 3.35 19.48
C ASN A 109 4.39 4.23 20.72
N GLY A 110 3.25 4.60 21.33
CA GLY A 110 3.22 5.58 22.42
C GLY A 110 3.77 6.94 21.97
N SER A 111 4.80 7.42 22.64
CA SER A 111 5.48 8.68 22.30
C SER A 111 6.58 8.54 21.25
N LYS A 112 6.95 7.32 20.87
CA LYS A 112 8.00 7.07 19.86
C LYS A 112 7.38 7.05 18.47
N MET A 113 7.96 7.81 17.55
CA MET A 113 7.62 7.78 16.13
C MET A 113 8.90 7.55 15.32
N ASP A 114 8.88 6.52 14.49
CA ASP A 114 9.89 6.28 13.48
C ASP A 114 9.31 6.63 12.09
N THR A 115 10.14 7.20 11.22
CA THR A 115 9.74 7.63 9.89
C THR A 115 10.54 6.88 8.83
N VAL A 116 9.84 6.33 7.83
CA VAL A 116 10.43 5.60 6.71
C VAL A 116 10.02 6.29 5.42
N SER A 117 10.98 6.92 4.76
CA SER A 117 10.78 7.54 3.45
C SER A 117 10.81 6.51 2.34
N CYS A 118 9.92 6.66 1.37
CA CYS A 118 9.92 5.89 0.14
C CYS A 118 10.80 6.57 -0.92
N LYS A 119 11.50 5.78 -1.74
CA LYS A 119 12.26 6.27 -2.89
C LYS A 119 11.33 7.02 -3.85
N ALA A 120 11.80 8.15 -4.36
CA ALA A 120 11.06 8.95 -5.33
C ALA A 120 10.60 8.12 -6.54
N GLY A 121 9.33 8.26 -6.93
CA GLY A 121 8.74 7.55 -8.07
C GLY A 121 8.49 6.05 -7.86
N SER A 122 8.81 5.49 -6.69
CA SER A 122 8.57 4.06 -6.41
C SER A 122 7.15 3.75 -5.93
N ALA A 123 6.40 4.77 -5.54
CA ALA A 123 5.10 4.59 -4.92
C ALA A 123 3.97 4.37 -5.95
N THR A 124 3.06 3.47 -5.62
CA THR A 124 1.78 3.26 -6.30
C THR A 124 0.66 3.27 -5.27
N GLN A 125 -0.55 3.73 -5.65
CA GLN A 125 -1.69 3.79 -4.74
C GLN A 125 -3.01 3.55 -5.46
N ASN A 126 -3.92 2.85 -4.80
CA ASN A 126 -5.32 2.66 -5.16
C ASN A 126 -6.22 2.85 -3.93
N PHE A 127 -5.97 3.90 -3.13
CA PHE A 127 -6.78 4.19 -1.94
C PHE A 127 -8.24 4.39 -2.34
N GLU A 128 -9.14 3.75 -1.60
CA GLU A 128 -10.60 3.90 -1.74
C GLU A 128 -11.05 5.24 -1.10
N ARG A 129 -10.50 6.36 -1.59
CA ARG A 129 -10.63 7.71 -1.00
C ARG A 129 -12.05 8.13 -0.65
N ARG A 130 -13.03 7.71 -1.45
CA ARG A 130 -14.46 8.02 -1.21
C ARG A 130 -15.03 7.37 0.05
N SER A 131 -14.37 6.33 0.56
CA SER A 131 -14.72 5.62 1.79
C SER A 131 -13.94 6.10 3.00
N MET A 132 -12.93 6.95 2.80
CA MET A 132 -12.11 7.52 3.86
C MET A 132 -12.74 8.82 4.39
N LYS A 133 -12.41 9.19 5.62
CA LYS A 133 -12.89 10.43 6.23
C LYS A 133 -12.29 11.63 5.50
N ALA A 134 -13.09 12.67 5.30
CA ALA A 134 -12.56 14.00 4.99
C ALA A 134 -12.01 14.62 6.27
N SER A 135 -10.81 15.20 6.19
CA SER A 135 -10.22 15.99 7.28
C SER A 135 -10.35 17.48 7.03
#